data_AF-K7NLU9-F1
#
_entry.id   AF-K7NLU9-F1
#
_cell.length_a   1.000
_cell.length_b   1.000
_cell.length_c   1.000
_cell.angle_alpha   90.00
_cell.angle_beta   90.00
_cell.angle_gamma   90.00
#
_symmetry.space_group_name_H-M   'P 1'
#
loop_
_entity.id
_entity.type
_entity.pdbx_description
1 polymer ?
#
loop_
_entity_poly.entity_id
_entity_poly.type
_entity_poly.pdbx_seq_one_letter_code
_entity_poly.pdbx_strand_id
1 'polypeptide(L)'
;LENWQKMVAQADSHGKEINVHPEFRALTADIISRTAFGSSYNEGREVFKLQRELQEMAAEAERSVFIPGSQYIPTSRNRKAWKIDKRIKGTLNSIIQSRLQPSTTGIPHVSYGNDLLGVMMTANKKELCGNQKNLSMTID
;
A
#
# COMPACT_ATOMS: atom_id res chain seq x y z
N LEU A 1 12.85 -20.85 -2.66
CA LEU A 1 13.37 -21.92 -3.54
C LEU A 1 13.40 -23.27 -2.84
N GLU A 2 13.93 -23.36 -1.62
CA GLU A 2 13.94 -24.62 -0.84
C GLU A 2 12.54 -25.26 -0.66
N ASN A 3 11.51 -24.44 -0.42
CA ASN A 3 10.14 -24.95 -0.29
C ASN A 3 9.64 -25.60 -1.59
N TRP A 4 9.93 -24.98 -2.74
CA TRP A 4 9.60 -25.50 -4.07
C TRP A 4 10.33 -26.80 -4.36
N GLN A 5 11.62 -26.85 -4.04
CA GLN A 5 12.44 -28.06 -4.19
C GLN A 5 11.91 -29.21 -3.32
N LYS A 6 11.49 -28.95 -2.08
CA LYS A 6 10.83 -29.95 -1.23
C LYS A 6 9.52 -30.43 -1.84
N MET A 7 8.72 -29.53 -2.39
CA MET A 7 7.45 -29.91 -3.04
C MET A 7 7.67 -30.80 -4.25
N VAL A 8 8.68 -30.51 -5.09
CA VAL A 8 9.07 -31.33 -6.24
C VAL A 8 9.68 -32.66 -5.82
N ALA A 9 10.50 -32.69 -4.76
CA ALA A 9 11.10 -33.93 -4.24
C ALA A 9 10.06 -34.92 -3.67
N GLN A 10 8.88 -34.42 -3.29
CA GLN A 10 7.74 -35.21 -2.85
C GLN A 10 6.75 -35.52 -3.99
N ALA A 11 7.07 -35.20 -5.24
CA ALA A 11 6.22 -35.48 -6.38
C ALA A 11 6.46 -36.90 -6.89
N ASP A 12 5.38 -37.63 -7.16
CA ASP A 12 5.45 -38.96 -7.79
C ASP A 12 5.93 -38.84 -9.25
N SER A 13 6.12 -39.98 -9.92
CA SER A 13 6.62 -40.11 -11.30
C SER A 13 5.83 -39.34 -12.37
N HIS A 14 4.66 -38.79 -12.03
CA HIS A 14 3.81 -38.00 -12.93
C HIS A 14 4.02 -36.48 -12.85
N GLY A 15 4.96 -36.00 -12.02
CA GLY A 15 5.18 -34.57 -11.81
C GLY A 15 4.12 -33.92 -10.91
N LYS A 16 4.41 -32.73 -10.40
CA LYS A 16 3.53 -31.99 -9.47
C LYS A 16 3.29 -30.58 -9.97
N GLU A 17 2.02 -30.22 -10.10
CA GLU A 17 1.62 -28.83 -10.33
C GLU A 17 1.86 -28.02 -9.05
N ILE A 18 2.47 -26.84 -9.20
CA ILE A 18 2.73 -25.96 -8.07
C ILE A 18 2.24 -24.55 -8.39
N ASN A 19 1.32 -24.05 -7.56
CA ASN A 19 0.76 -22.72 -7.70
C ASN A 19 1.72 -21.65 -7.13
N VAL A 20 2.43 -20.94 -8.01
CA VAL A 20 3.39 -19.85 -7.69
C VAL A 20 2.76 -18.50 -7.40
N HIS A 21 1.46 -18.34 -7.68
CA HIS A 21 0.82 -17.03 -7.65
C HIS A 21 0.90 -16.33 -6.27
N PRO A 22 0.70 -17.00 -5.12
CA PRO A 22 0.84 -16.37 -3.81
C PRO A 22 2.24 -15.78 -3.54
N GLU A 23 3.28 -16.50 -3.95
CA GLU A 23 4.68 -16.12 -3.75
C GLU A 23 5.08 -14.96 -4.65
N PHE A 24 4.68 -15.00 -5.93
CA PHE A 24 4.88 -13.87 -6.84
C PHE A 24 4.18 -12.62 -6.35
N ARG A 25 2.94 -12.73 -5.85
CA ARG A 25 2.25 -11.59 -5.24
C ARG A 25 3.00 -11.01 -4.05
N ALA A 26 3.52 -11.87 -3.17
CA ALA A 26 4.28 -11.43 -2.01
C ALA A 26 5.59 -10.74 -2.42
N LEU A 27 6.27 -11.27 -3.44
CA LEU A 27 7.47 -10.69 -4.01
C LEU A 27 7.20 -9.33 -4.66
N THR A 28 6.16 -9.22 -5.50
CA THR A 28 5.76 -7.95 -6.11
C THR A 28 5.42 -6.90 -5.05
N ALA A 29 4.70 -7.30 -4.00
CA ALA A 29 4.38 -6.41 -2.88
C ALA A 29 5.65 -5.90 -2.19
N ASP A 30 6.64 -6.77 -1.94
CA ASP A 30 7.91 -6.39 -1.31
C ASP A 30 8.73 -5.45 -2.21
N ILE A 31 8.84 -5.76 -3.50
CA ILE A 31 9.54 -4.90 -4.48
C ILE A 31 8.92 -3.51 -4.51
N ILE A 32 7.60 -3.41 -4.75
CA ILE A 32 6.91 -2.11 -4.81
C ILE A 32 7.05 -1.37 -3.48
N SER A 33 6.94 -2.06 -2.35
CA SER A 33 7.01 -1.40 -1.05
C SER A 33 8.41 -0.84 -0.75
N ARG A 34 9.47 -1.57 -1.13
CA ARG A 34 10.86 -1.10 -0.98
C ARG A 34 11.17 0.03 -1.94
N THR A 35 10.73 -0.05 -3.20
CA THR A 35 10.99 1.01 -4.19
C THR A 35 10.19 2.28 -3.90
N ALA A 36 8.94 2.13 -3.43
CA ALA A 36 8.06 3.26 -3.16
C ALA A 36 8.35 3.93 -1.81
N PHE A 37 8.61 3.14 -0.76
CA PHE A 37 8.66 3.60 0.62
C PHE A 37 9.97 3.33 1.35
N GLY A 38 10.98 2.77 0.68
CA GLY A 38 12.33 2.60 1.23
C GLY A 38 12.34 1.90 2.58
N SER A 39 12.72 2.62 3.64
CA SER A 39 12.77 2.12 5.02
C SER A 39 11.39 1.78 5.61
N SER A 40 10.31 2.35 5.08
CA SER A 40 8.92 2.09 5.48
C SER A 40 8.24 0.99 4.63
N TYR A 41 9.03 0.04 4.11
CA TYR A 41 8.53 -1.03 3.24
C TYR A 41 7.57 -2.00 3.96
N ASN A 42 7.67 -2.14 5.28
CA ASN A 42 6.76 -3.02 6.04
C ASN A 42 5.33 -2.47 6.03
N GLU A 43 5.19 -1.16 6.28
CA GLU A 43 3.95 -0.42 6.17
C GLU A 43 3.41 -0.44 4.74
N GLY A 44 4.30 -0.24 3.75
CA GLY A 44 3.97 -0.35 2.33
C GLY A 44 3.41 -1.73 1.94
N ARG A 45 3.97 -2.81 2.49
CA ARG A 45 3.48 -4.18 2.23
C ARG A 45 2.07 -4.38 2.76
N GLU A 46 1.75 -3.83 3.92
CA GLU A 46 0.40 -3.87 4.48
C GLU A 46 -0.58 -3.04 3.63
N VAL A 47 -0.17 -1.88 3.13
CA VAL A 47 -0.98 -1.08 2.19
C VAL A 47 -1.29 -1.89 0.93
N PHE A 48 -0.29 -2.56 0.32
CA PHE A 48 -0.51 -3.34 -0.89
C PHE A 48 -1.48 -4.51 -0.68
N LYS A 49 -1.41 -5.18 0.49
CA LYS A 49 -2.38 -6.23 0.86
C LYS A 49 -3.81 -5.68 0.95
N LEU A 50 -3.99 -4.55 1.62
CA LEU A 50 -5.29 -3.89 1.77
C LEU A 50 -5.84 -3.37 0.44
N GLN A 51 -4.98 -2.79 -0.40
CA GLN A 51 -5.34 -2.34 -1.75
C GLN A 51 -5.86 -3.50 -2.59
N ARG A 52 -5.25 -4.68 -2.46
CA ARG A 52 -5.72 -5.85 -3.17
C ARG A 52 -7.11 -6.30 -2.70
N GLU A 53 -7.36 -6.32 -1.41
CA GLU A 53 -8.70 -6.64 -0.89
C GLU A 53 -9.75 -5.65 -1.44
N LEU A 54 -9.37 -4.37 -1.58
CA LEU A 54 -10.19 -3.36 -2.22
C LEU A 54 -10.37 -3.62 -3.73
N GLN A 55 -9.33 -4.04 -4.45
CA GLN A 55 -9.40 -4.41 -5.87
C GLN A 55 -10.30 -5.62 -6.12
N GLU A 56 -10.28 -6.62 -5.25
CA GLU A 56 -11.17 -7.79 -5.34
C GLU A 56 -12.63 -7.36 -5.17
N MET A 57 -12.92 -6.47 -4.22
CA MET A 57 -14.25 -5.85 -4.10
C MET A 57 -14.56 -4.92 -5.28
N ALA A 58 -13.60 -4.23 -5.88
CA ALA A 58 -13.86 -3.40 -7.06
C ALA A 58 -14.26 -4.28 -8.26
N ALA A 59 -13.50 -5.35 -8.53
CA ALA A 59 -13.77 -6.28 -9.62
C ALA A 59 -15.12 -6.99 -9.49
N GLU A 60 -15.52 -7.34 -8.27
CA GLU A 60 -16.86 -7.87 -8.00
C GLU A 60 -17.96 -6.82 -8.22
N ALA A 61 -17.69 -5.54 -7.92
CA ALA A 61 -18.66 -4.47 -8.12
C ALA A 61 -18.84 -4.15 -9.62
N GLU A 62 -17.77 -4.21 -10.41
CA GLU A 62 -17.80 -4.06 -11.87
C GLU A 62 -18.67 -5.13 -12.55
N ARG A 63 -18.78 -6.32 -11.94
CA ARG A 63 -19.63 -7.41 -12.44
C ARG A 63 -21.09 -7.31 -11.97
N SER A 64 -21.41 -6.33 -11.13
CA SER A 64 -22.75 -6.15 -10.55
C SER A 64 -23.56 -5.07 -11.28
N VAL A 65 -24.89 -5.06 -11.08
CA VAL A 65 -25.75 -4.02 -11.65
C VAL A 65 -25.40 -2.69 -11.02
N PHE A 66 -25.03 -1.71 -11.86
CA PHE A 66 -24.73 -0.37 -11.40
C PHE A 66 -26.00 0.34 -10.92
N ILE A 67 -26.03 0.70 -9.64
CA ILE A 67 -27.08 1.51 -9.03
C ILE A 67 -26.46 2.86 -8.61
N PRO A 68 -26.82 3.98 -9.25
CA PRO A 68 -26.33 5.30 -8.87
C PRO A 68 -26.54 5.57 -7.37
N GLY A 69 -25.53 6.13 -6.72
CA GLY A 69 -25.58 6.48 -5.28
C GLY A 69 -25.43 5.30 -4.31
N SER A 70 -25.53 4.05 -4.78
CA SER A 70 -25.42 2.86 -3.91
C SER A 70 -24.08 2.76 -3.16
N GLN A 71 -23.01 3.36 -3.70
CA GLN A 71 -21.69 3.43 -3.07
C GLN A 71 -21.65 4.23 -1.76
N TYR A 72 -22.61 5.14 -1.54
CA TYR A 72 -22.71 5.95 -0.32
C TYR A 72 -23.65 5.34 0.73
N ILE A 73 -24.40 4.32 0.36
CA ILE A 73 -25.31 3.62 1.28
C ILE A 73 -24.47 2.75 2.22
N PRO A 74 -24.72 2.75 3.54
CA PRO A 74 -23.98 1.93 4.49
C PRO A 74 -24.39 0.44 4.39
N THR A 75 -24.05 -0.20 3.28
CA THR A 75 -24.12 -1.65 3.13
C THR A 75 -22.94 -2.30 3.84
N SER A 76 -23.02 -3.61 4.14
CA SER A 76 -21.90 -4.34 4.75
C SER A 76 -20.62 -4.23 3.90
N ARG A 77 -20.77 -4.34 2.58
CA ARG A 77 -19.70 -4.21 1.59
C ARG A 77 -19.08 -2.81 1.60
N ASN A 78 -19.88 -1.75 1.54
CA ASN A 78 -19.37 -0.38 1.51
C ASN A 78 -18.66 -0.04 2.82
N ARG A 79 -19.21 -0.44 3.97
CA ARG A 79 -18.54 -0.28 5.27
C ARG A 79 -17.17 -0.97 5.32
N LYS A 80 -17.07 -2.17 4.75
CA LYS A 80 -15.79 -2.89 4.63
C LYS A 80 -14.80 -2.13 3.74
N ALA A 81 -15.24 -1.67 2.57
CA ALA A 81 -14.43 -0.87 1.66
C ALA A 81 -13.94 0.43 2.32
N TRP A 82 -14.81 1.18 3.01
CA TRP A 82 -14.45 2.40 3.73
C TRP A 82 -13.46 2.14 4.87
N LYS A 83 -13.60 1.03 5.60
CA LYS A 83 -12.65 0.66 6.67
C LYS A 83 -11.26 0.37 6.09
N ILE A 84 -11.20 -0.31 4.95
CA ILE A 84 -9.95 -0.61 4.25
C ILE A 84 -9.32 0.67 3.71
N ASP A 85 -10.09 1.51 3.01
CA ASP A 85 -9.65 2.83 2.52
C ASP A 85 -9.10 3.70 3.64
N LYS A 86 -9.83 3.81 4.77
CA LYS A 86 -9.38 4.54 5.95
C LYS A 86 -8.05 4.01 6.49
N ARG A 87 -7.86 2.69 6.50
CA ARG A 87 -6.61 2.06 6.95
C ARG A 87 -5.45 2.35 6.00
N ILE A 88 -5.68 2.25 4.68
CA ILE A 88 -4.70 2.61 3.64
C ILE A 88 -4.25 4.07 3.83
N LYS A 89 -5.21 5.01 3.85
CA LYS A 89 -4.95 6.44 4.03
C LYS A 89 -4.21 6.72 5.34
N GLY A 90 -4.63 6.09 6.44
CA GLY A 90 -3.97 6.24 7.74
C GLY A 90 -2.51 5.77 7.74
N THR A 91 -2.22 4.61 7.15
CA THR A 91 -0.86 4.09 7.06
C THR A 91 0.03 4.98 6.18
N LEU A 92 -0.45 5.39 4.99
CA LEU A 92 0.30 6.28 4.11
C LEU A 92 0.59 7.64 4.77
N ASN A 93 -0.40 8.22 5.45
CA ASN A 93 -0.22 9.44 6.22
C ASN A 93 0.83 9.26 7.33
N SER A 94 0.85 8.13 8.02
CA SER A 94 1.86 7.85 9.04
C SER A 94 3.29 7.83 8.46
N ILE A 95 3.48 7.26 7.26
CA ILE A 95 4.78 7.24 6.56
C ILE A 95 5.20 8.66 6.17
N ILE A 96 4.27 9.47 5.66
CA ILE A 96 4.55 10.86 5.27
C ILE A 96 4.92 11.69 6.51
N GLN A 97 4.12 11.59 7.58
CA GLN A 97 4.35 12.33 8.81
C GLN A 97 5.66 11.96 9.49
N SER A 98 6.08 10.69 9.46
CA SER A 98 7.37 10.29 10.02
C SER A 98 8.57 10.94 9.29
N ARG A 99 8.42 11.24 8.00
CA ARG A 99 9.44 11.91 7.17
C ARG A 99 9.38 13.44 7.21
N LEU A 100 8.24 14.01 7.64
CA LEU A 100 8.10 15.44 7.84
C LEU A 100 8.64 15.89 9.20
N GLN A 101 8.81 14.97 10.16
CA GLN A 101 9.32 15.31 11.48
C GLN A 101 10.78 15.81 11.39
N PRO A 102 11.11 16.92 12.09
CA PRO A 102 12.49 17.41 12.13
C PRO A 102 13.41 16.36 12.74
N SER A 103 14.57 16.15 12.14
CA SER A 103 15.65 15.37 12.74
C SER A 103 15.99 15.94 14.12
N THR A 104 15.81 15.15 15.17
CA THR A 104 16.18 15.48 16.56
C THR A 104 17.68 15.77 16.73
N THR A 105 18.49 15.46 15.72
CA THR A 105 19.94 15.59 15.69
C THR A 105 20.47 16.99 15.42
N GLY A 106 19.62 18.02 15.28
CA GLY A 106 20.06 19.41 15.04
C GLY A 106 20.70 19.66 13.67
N ILE A 107 20.84 18.62 12.84
CA ILE A 107 21.27 18.70 11.45
C ILE A 107 20.03 19.05 10.62
N PRO A 108 20.07 20.09 9.76
CA PRO A 108 18.97 20.39 8.84
C PRO A 108 18.58 19.14 8.07
N HIS A 109 17.28 18.83 8.00
CA HIS A 109 16.77 17.68 7.28
C HIS A 109 17.08 17.81 5.78
N VAL A 110 18.15 17.17 5.31
CA VAL A 110 18.64 17.35 3.93
C VAL A 110 17.84 16.51 2.92
N SER A 111 17.20 15.42 3.33
CA SER A 111 16.56 14.49 2.37
C SER A 111 15.39 13.71 2.95
N TYR A 112 14.27 13.65 2.22
CA TYR A 112 13.08 12.83 2.54
C TYR A 112 13.25 11.34 2.22
N GLY A 113 14.47 10.91 1.87
CA GLY A 113 14.77 9.58 1.35
C GLY A 113 15.00 9.60 -0.17
N ASN A 114 15.59 8.53 -0.68
CA ASN A 114 15.89 8.33 -2.11
C ASN A 114 14.91 7.35 -2.80
N ASP A 115 13.89 6.89 -2.09
CA ASP A 115 12.77 6.15 -2.66
C ASP A 115 11.78 7.09 -3.36
N LEU A 116 10.80 6.51 -4.06
CA LEU A 116 9.82 7.27 -4.84
C LEU A 116 9.12 8.34 -4.00
N LEU A 117 8.67 7.99 -2.79
CA LEU A 117 8.00 8.95 -1.91
C LEU A 117 8.94 10.11 -1.53
N GLY A 118 10.20 9.80 -1.20
CA GLY A 118 11.22 10.82 -0.90
C GLY A 118 11.48 11.78 -2.06
N VAL A 119 11.53 11.26 -3.29
CA VAL A 119 11.66 12.08 -4.51
C VAL A 119 10.41 12.96 -4.71
N MET A 120 9.21 12.41 -4.54
CA MET A 120 7.95 13.16 -4.64
C MET A 120 7.86 14.27 -3.58
N MET A 121 8.26 14.00 -2.34
CA MET A 121 8.28 15.02 -1.27
C MET A 121 9.31 16.12 -1.55
N THR A 122 10.47 15.76 -2.11
CA THR A 122 11.52 16.72 -2.50
C THR A 122 11.05 17.65 -3.60
N ALA A 123 10.37 17.12 -4.63
CA ALA A 123 9.81 17.91 -5.71
C ALA A 123 8.73 18.90 -5.22
N ASN A 124 7.94 18.52 -4.20
CA ASN A 124 6.83 19.32 -3.67
C ASN A 124 7.19 20.18 -2.44
N LYS A 125 8.49 20.43 -2.19
CA LYS A 125 8.98 21.15 -1.00
C LYS A 125 8.34 22.54 -0.78
N LYS A 126 8.03 23.28 -1.84
CA LYS A 126 7.40 24.62 -1.75
C LYS A 126 5.98 24.57 -1.18
N GLU A 127 5.20 23.55 -1.52
CA GLU A 127 3.83 23.38 -1.02
C GLU A 127 3.83 22.82 0.41
N LEU A 128 4.76 21.92 0.73
CA LEU A 128 4.91 21.35 2.08
C LEU A 128 5.32 22.40 3.11
N CYS A 129 6.21 23.33 2.76
CA CYS A 129 6.63 24.42 3.65
C CYS A 129 5.55 25.51 3.84
N GLY A 130 4.58 25.62 2.92
CA GLY A 130 3.48 26.60 3.00
C GLY A 130 2.26 26.13 3.79
N ASN A 131 2.05 24.82 3.95
CA ASN A 131 0.76 24.25 4.36
C ASN A 131 0.76 23.46 5.69
N GLN A 132 1.70 23.71 6.62
CA GLN A 132 1.68 23.04 7.93
C GLN A 132 0.39 23.25 8.75
N LYS A 133 -0.46 24.24 8.40
CA LYS A 133 -1.80 24.44 9.02
C LYS A 133 -2.98 23.83 8.24
N ASN A 134 -2.76 23.37 7.00
CA ASN A 134 -3.83 22.93 6.09
C ASN A 134 -3.77 21.43 5.71
N LEU A 135 -2.93 20.63 6.38
CA LEU A 135 -2.92 19.17 6.20
C LEU A 135 -4.21 18.49 6.70
N SER A 136 -5.11 19.24 7.33
CA SER A 136 -6.54 18.92 7.40
C SER A 136 -7.21 19.23 6.05
N MET A 137 -6.76 18.61 4.97
CA MET A 137 -7.51 18.65 3.71
C MET A 137 -8.55 17.53 3.71
N THR A 138 -9.79 17.99 3.69
CA THR A 138 -11.07 17.31 3.61
C THR A 138 -10.98 15.95 2.91
N ILE A 139 -11.37 14.91 3.65
CA ILE A 139 -11.70 13.61 3.09
C ILE A 139 -13.20 13.67 2.82
N ASP A 140 -13.57 14.07 1.61
CA ASP A 140 -14.86 13.70 1.03
C ASP A 140 -14.76 12.31 0.40
#